data_AF-A0A653PC65-F1
#
_entry.id   AF-A0A653PC65-F1
#
_cell.length_a   1.000
_cell.length_b   1.000
_cell.length_c   1.000
_cell.angle_alpha   90.00
_cell.angle_beta   90.00
_cell.angle_gamma   90.00
#
_symmetry.space_group_name_H-M   'P 1'
#
loop_
_entity.id
_entity.type
_entity.pdbx_description
1 polymer ?
#
loop_
_entity_poly.entity_id
_entity_poly.type
_entity_poly.pdbx_seq_one_letter_code
_entity_poly.pdbx_strand_id
1 'polypeptide(L)' 'MQIGVFSVSDITTDPTTGHTPTEHERIKASVAIAKKVEEIGMDVYAIGEHHNRPFFSSSRTSQPRPNASSSPRRPR' A
#
# COMPACT_ATOMS: atom_id res chain seq x y z
N MET A 1 22.07 -1.85 3.43
CA MET A 1 20.93 -2.43 4.18
C MET A 1 19.70 -1.62 3.79
N GLN A 2 18.56 -2.27 3.54
CA GLN A 2 17.29 -1.61 3.18
C GLN A 2 16.22 -1.94 4.22
N ILE A 3 15.39 -0.97 4.58
CA ILE A 3 14.31 -1.11 5.57
C ILE A 3 13.00 -0.58 4.98
N GLY A 4 11.90 -1.32 5.19
CA GLY A 4 10.61 -1.01 4.58
C GLY A 4 9.41 -1.53 5.37
N VAL A 5 8.22 -1.21 4.88
CA VAL A 5 6.93 -1.64 5.44
C VAL A 5 6.26 -2.62 4.47
N PHE A 6 5.75 -3.73 5.02
CA PHE A 6 4.95 -4.70 4.29
C PHE A 6 3.55 -4.81 4.89
N SER A 7 2.52 -4.86 4.03
CA SER A 7 1.14 -5.09 4.42
C SER A 7 0.59 -6.35 3.77
N VAL A 8 -0.19 -7.12 4.53
CA VAL A 8 -0.92 -8.31 4.05
C VAL A 8 -2.27 -7.99 3.41
N SER A 9 -2.64 -6.70 3.30
CA SER A 9 -3.88 -6.20 2.65
C SER A 9 -5.21 -6.67 3.23
N ASP A 10 -5.23 -7.00 4.51
CA ASP A 10 -6.42 -7.43 5.22
C ASP A 10 -7.41 -6.26 5.46
N ILE A 11 -8.68 -6.62 5.48
CA ILE A 11 -9.79 -5.82 5.97
C ILE A 11 -10.20 -6.41 7.31
N THR A 12 -9.62 -5.86 8.38
CA THR A 12 -9.86 -6.31 9.75
C THR A 12 -10.65 -5.27 10.52
N THR A 13 -11.63 -5.73 11.30
CA THR A 13 -12.37 -4.88 12.24
C THR A 13 -11.43 -4.29 13.27
N ASP A 14 -11.49 -2.98 13.44
CA ASP A 14 -10.74 -2.30 14.48
C ASP A 14 -11.25 -2.74 15.86
N PRO A 15 -10.43 -3.37 16.71
CA PRO A 15 -10.86 -3.86 18.02
C PRO A 15 -11.18 -2.74 19.02
N THR A 16 -10.74 -1.50 18.75
CA THR A 16 -10.96 -0.35 19.64
C THR A 16 -12.25 0.40 19.34
N THR A 17 -12.72 0.35 18.09
CA THR A 17 -13.92 1.07 17.64
C THR A 17 -15.04 0.15 17.16
N GLY A 18 -14.75 -1.13 16.90
CA GLY A 18 -15.69 -2.08 16.31
C GLY A 18 -15.98 -1.83 14.82
N HIS A 19 -15.33 -0.83 14.21
CA HIS A 19 -15.55 -0.46 12.81
C HIS A 19 -14.78 -1.38 11.87
N THR A 20 -15.49 -1.99 10.91
CA THR A 20 -14.86 -2.71 9.78
C THR A 20 -14.69 -1.74 8.61
N PRO A 21 -13.45 -1.38 8.22
CA PRO A 21 -13.23 -0.47 7.11
C PRO A 21 -13.65 -1.11 5.79
N THR A 22 -14.08 -0.28 4.84
CA THR A 22 -14.36 -0.71 3.47
C THR A 22 -13.07 -0.90 2.67
N GLU A 23 -13.15 -1.64 1.55
CA GLU A 23 -12.03 -1.78 0.60
C GLU A 23 -11.48 -0.41 0.15
N HIS A 24 -12.38 0.54 -0.15
CA HIS A 24 -12.00 1.89 -0.58
C HIS A 24 -11.21 2.64 0.50
N GLU A 25 -11.64 2.55 1.75
CA GLU A 25 -10.95 3.17 2.88
C GLU A 25 -9.57 2.54 3.08
N ARG A 26 -9.45 1.22 2.94
CA ARG A 26 -8.16 0.52 3.04
C ARG A 26 -7.21 0.87 1.91
N ILE A 27 -7.70 0.97 0.67
CA ILE A 27 -6.89 1.42 -0.47
C ILE A 27 -6.37 2.84 -0.23
N LYS A 28 -7.22 3.77 0.23
CA LYS A 28 -6.80 5.13 0.58
C LYS A 28 -5.78 5.15 1.71
N ALA A 29 -6.00 4.35 2.75
CA ALA A 29 -5.06 4.23 3.87
C ALA A 29 -3.71 3.68 3.41
N SER A 30 -3.68 2.68 2.53
CA SER A 30 -2.44 2.15 1.94
C SER A 30 -1.66 3.20 1.18
N VAL A 31 -2.33 4.06 0.41
CA VAL A 31 -1.67 5.19 -0.28
C VAL A 31 -1.11 6.19 0.73
N ALA A 32 -1.84 6.50 1.81
CA ALA A 32 -1.36 7.39 2.86
C ALA A 32 -0.13 6.82 3.59
N ILE A 33 -0.12 5.52 3.88
CA ILE A 33 1.02 4.84 4.48
C ILE A 33 2.22 4.87 3.54
N ALA A 34 2.03 4.55 2.26
CA ALA A 34 3.11 4.60 1.26
C ALA A 34 3.77 5.98 1.18
N LYS A 35 2.96 7.05 1.19
CA LYS A 35 3.47 8.43 1.25
C LYS A 35 4.26 8.70 2.52
N LYS A 36 3.81 8.20 3.67
CA LYS A 36 4.55 8.40 4.93
C LYS A 36 5.87 7.64 4.95
N VAL A 37 5.90 6.43 4.40
CA VAL A 37 7.12 5.61 4.22
C VAL A 37 8.14 6.37 3.38
N GLU A 38 7.70 6.98 2.27
CA GLU A 38 8.53 7.85 1.44
C GLU A 38 9.02 9.10 2.20
N GLU A 39 8.12 9.78 2.92
CA GLU A 39 8.42 11.01 3.67
C GLU A 39 9.49 10.80 4.76
N ILE A 40 9.49 9.65 5.44
CA ILE A 40 10.45 9.34 6.50
C ILE A 40 11.73 8.66 5.99
N GLY A 41 11.88 8.50 4.67
CA GLY A 41 13.09 7.99 4.03
C GLY A 41 13.27 6.47 4.12
N MET A 42 12.19 5.70 4.23
CA MET A 42 12.26 4.24 4.11
C MET A 42 12.38 3.80 2.65
N ASP A 43 12.99 2.64 2.41
CA ASP A 43 13.35 2.19 1.07
C ASP A 43 12.18 1.56 0.30
N VAL A 44 11.25 0.91 1.01
CA VAL A 44 10.23 0.04 0.39
C VAL A 44 8.89 0.13 1.10
N TYR A 45 7.81 0.22 0.31
CA TYR A 45 6.45 -0.13 0.71
C TYR A 45 5.93 -1.26 -0.19
N ALA A 46 5.48 -2.36 0.40
CA ALA A 46 5.00 -3.53 -0.35
C ALA A 46 3.65 -4.04 0.19
N ILE A 47 2.85 -4.59 -0.71
CA ILE A 47 1.55 -5.19 -0.39
C ILE A 47 1.51 -6.63 -0.93
N GLY A 48 1.10 -7.58 -0.09
CA GLY A 48 0.88 -8.98 -0.45
C GLY A 48 -0.46 -9.18 -1.17
N GLU A 49 -0.49 -10.05 -2.17
CA GLU A 49 -1.68 -10.36 -2.97
C GLU A 49 -2.44 -11.55 -2.39
N HIS A 50 -3.77 -11.46 -2.34
CA HIS A 50 -4.66 -12.51 -1.84
C HIS A 50 -5.95 -12.53 -2.68
N HIS A 51 -6.35 -13.72 -3.12
CA HIS A 51 -7.55 -13.93 -3.94
C HIS A 51 -8.74 -14.48 -3.13
N ASN A 52 -8.76 -14.23 -1.81
CA ASN A 52 -9.86 -14.62 -0.93
C ASN A 52 -10.29 -13.43 -0.04
N ARG A 53 -11.52 -13.48 0.48
CA ARG A 53 -11.94 -12.53 1.52
C ARG A 53 -11.26 -12.89 2.84
N PRO A 54 -10.86 -11.91 3.67
CA PRO A 54 -11.24 -10.49 3.63
C PRO A 54 -10.10 -9.57 3.12
N PHE A 55 -9.41 -9.94 2.03
CA PHE A 55 -8.30 -9.15 1.52
C PHE A 55 -8.71 -8.28 0.32
N PHE A 56 -8.26 -7.02 0.29
CA PHE A 56 -8.65 -6.09 -0.78
C PHE A 56 -7.75 -6.17 -2.02
N SER A 57 -6.55 -6.74 -1.90
CA SER A 57 -5.59 -6.79 -3.01
C SER A 57 -5.66 -8.13 -3.75
N SER A 58 -6.56 -8.20 -4.72
CA SER A 58 -6.78 -9.39 -5.56
C SER A 58 -6.15 -9.31 -6.95
N SER A 59 -5.58 -8.16 -7.31
CA SER A 59 -4.79 -7.98 -8.52
C SER A 59 -3.76 -6.87 -8.32
N ARG A 60 -2.49 -7.18 -8.58
CA ARG A 60 -1.37 -6.22 -8.43
C ARG A 60 -1.53 -4.94 -9.27
N THR A 61 -2.27 -5.00 -10.38
CA THR A 61 -2.44 -3.90 -11.34
C THR A 61 -3.55 -2.91 -10.99
N SER A 62 -4.48 -3.24 -10.09
CA SER A 62 -5.58 -2.35 -9.70
C SER A 62 -5.20 -1.33 -8.61
N GLN A 63 -4.04 -1.49 -7.96
CA GLN A 63 -3.60 -0.57 -6.92
C GLN A 63 -2.90 0.67 -7.50
N PRO A 64 -3.21 1.88 -7.00
CA PRO A 64 -2.53 3.09 -7.43
C PRO A 64 -1.04 3.00 -7.11
N ARG A 65 -0.18 3.18 -8.12
CA ARG A 65 1.24 3.42 -7.88
C ARG A 65 1.40 4.78 -7.20
N PRO A 66 2.04 4.87 -6.01
CA PRO A 66 2.47 6.16 -5.49
C PRO A 66 3.59 6.66 -6.42
N ASN A 67 3.33 7.76 -7.13
CA ASN A 67 4.28 8.55 -7.93
C ASN A 67 5.44 7.78 -8.58
N ALA A 68 5.23 7.29 -9.82
CA ALA A 68 6.35 7.10 -10.73
C ALA A 68 6.81 8.50 -11.22
N SER A 69 7.69 9.17 -10.47
CA SER A 69 8.33 10.40 -10.94
C SER A 69 9.11 10.08 -12.22
N SER A 70 8.64 10.65 -13.32
CA SER A 70 9.25 10.62 -14.65
C SER A 70 10.61 11.32 -14.63
N SER A 71 11.69 10.57 -14.36
CA SER A 71 13.05 11.01 -14.70
C SER A 71 13.40 10.52 -16.10
N PRO A 72 13.53 11.41 -17.12
CA PRO A 72 14.03 11.00 -18.42
C PRO A 72 15.54 10.74 -18.29
N ARG A 73 15.94 9.47 -18.33
CA ARG A 73 17.35 9.11 -18.53
C ARG A 73 17.79 9.68 -19.87
N ARG A 74 18.65 10.70 -19.83
CA ARG A 74 19.44 11.19 -20.96
C ARG A 74 20.19 10.01 -21.61
N PRO A 75 20.17 9.84 -22.95
CA PRO A 75 21.05 8.90 -23.61
C PRO A 75 22.50 9.41 -23.52
N ARG A 76 23.44 8.48 -23.31
CA ARG A 76 24.86 8.70 -23.58
C ARG A 76 25.11 8.62 -25.06
#